data_AF-J4U072-F1
#
_entry.id   AF-J4U072-F1
#
_cell.length_a   1.000
_cell.length_b   1.000
_cell.length_c   1.000
_cell.angle_alpha   90.00
_cell.angle_beta   90.00
_cell.angle_gamma   90.00
#
_symmetry.space_group_name_H-M   'P 1'
#
loop_
_entity.id
_entity.type
_entity.pdbx_description
1 polymer ?
#
loop_
_entity_poly.entity_id
_entity_poly.type
_entity_poly.pdbx_seq_one_letter_code
_entity_poly.pdbx_strand_id
1 'polypeptide(L)'
;MDRTRALQAYRGLIRAILKYERPSKVVNWGNLQKTMITKLEYSKKQNPKNLHEHTDRQLDSWRKLDPGNDRSLNLFIADSKLLRSVLQNEIKWGEKIAQGQNADEIFEHAFDVIKFLDNQREYEELVDRYNPGNKLTQDEKIKRTANIVGLDVPT
;
A
#
# COMPACT_ATOMS: atom_id res chain seq x y z
N MET A 1 -10.20 20.53 -25.82
CA MET A 1 -9.87 20.92 -24.43
C MET A 1 -9.61 19.69 -23.54
N ASP A 2 -9.72 18.46 -24.06
CA ASP A 2 -9.91 17.26 -23.24
C ASP A 2 -8.63 16.54 -22.84
N ARG A 3 -7.52 16.77 -23.56
CA ARG A 3 -6.24 16.10 -23.27
C ARG A 3 -5.63 16.56 -21.94
N THR A 4 -5.76 17.85 -21.60
CA THR A 4 -5.25 18.39 -20.32
C THR A 4 -6.07 17.86 -19.14
N ARG A 5 -7.40 17.81 -19.28
CA ARG A 5 -8.32 17.16 -18.31
C ARG A 5 -8.00 15.68 -18.13
N ALA A 6 -7.81 14.93 -19.21
CA ALA A 6 -7.45 13.51 -19.13
C ALA A 6 -6.11 13.26 -18.44
N LEU A 7 -5.10 14.10 -18.71
CA LEU A 7 -3.83 14.03 -18.00
C LEU A 7 -3.97 14.38 -16.52
N GLN A 8 -4.83 15.34 -16.18
CA GLN A 8 -5.10 15.71 -14.80
C GLN A 8 -5.81 14.58 -14.05
N ALA A 9 -6.86 13.99 -14.63
CA ALA A 9 -7.58 12.85 -14.06
C ALA A 9 -6.65 11.65 -13.87
N TYR A 10 -5.85 11.30 -14.88
CA TYR A 10 -4.85 10.23 -14.79
C TYR A 10 -3.84 10.45 -13.66
N ARG A 11 -3.25 11.65 -13.58
CA ARG A 11 -2.30 12.00 -12.53
C ARG A 11 -2.96 12.02 -11.16
N GLY A 12 -4.21 12.46 -11.08
CA GLY A 12 -5.03 12.45 -9.87
C GLY A 12 -5.25 11.04 -9.35
N LEU A 13 -5.75 10.14 -10.21
CA LEU A 13 -5.98 8.73 -9.90
C LEU A 13 -4.71 8.05 -9.42
N ILE A 14 -3.59 8.19 -10.15
CA ILE A 14 -2.32 7.59 -9.73
C ILE A 14 -1.91 8.09 -8.34
N ARG A 15 -2.02 9.40 -8.09
CA ARG A 15 -1.65 9.96 -6.79
C ARG A 15 -2.56 9.46 -5.67
N ALA A 16 -3.87 9.40 -5.90
CA ALA A 16 -4.83 8.92 -4.93
C ALA A 16 -4.58 7.44 -4.59
N ILE A 17 -4.42 6.58 -5.61
CA ILE A 17 -4.09 5.17 -5.45
C ILE A 17 -2.76 5.01 -4.69
N LEU A 18 -1.69 5.71 -5.09
CA LEU A 18 -0.40 5.63 -4.41
C LEU A 18 -0.48 6.05 -2.95
N LYS A 19 -1.23 7.12 -2.64
CA LYS A 19 -1.42 7.57 -1.25
C LYS A 19 -2.19 6.56 -0.42
N TYR A 20 -3.25 5.98 -1.00
CA TYR A 20 -4.06 4.96 -0.35
C TYR A 20 -3.28 3.66 -0.09
N GLU A 21 -2.50 3.18 -1.07
CA GLU A 21 -1.76 1.92 -0.94
C GLU A 21 -0.49 2.03 -0.10
N ARG A 22 0.11 3.22 0.03
CA ARG A 22 1.42 3.41 0.67
C ARG A 22 1.50 2.84 2.08
N PRO A 23 0.56 3.12 3.02
CA PRO A 23 0.64 2.58 4.38
C PRO A 23 0.70 1.06 4.39
N SER A 24 -0.17 0.41 3.62
CA SER A 24 -0.22 -1.05 3.49
C SER A 24 1.07 -1.61 2.88
N LYS A 25 1.63 -0.97 1.86
CA LYS A 25 2.93 -1.37 1.27
C LYS A 25 4.07 -1.27 2.28
N VAL A 26 4.16 -0.17 3.03
CA VAL A 26 5.20 0.03 4.07
C VAL A 26 5.12 -1.08 5.12
N VAL A 27 3.92 -1.41 5.59
CA VAL A 27 3.70 -2.50 6.56
C VAL A 27 4.09 -3.84 5.96
N ASN A 28 3.68 -4.14 4.73
CA ASN A 28 4.02 -5.39 4.05
C ASN A 28 5.53 -5.55 3.85
N TRP A 29 6.22 -4.48 3.42
CA TRP A 29 7.68 -4.47 3.30
C TRP A 29 8.37 -4.66 4.65
N GLY A 30 7.89 -4.03 5.73
CA GLY A 30 8.41 -4.25 7.08
C GLY A 30 8.23 -5.69 7.56
N ASN A 31 7.09 -6.32 7.26
CA ASN A 31 6.87 -7.73 7.57
C ASN A 31 7.78 -8.64 6.75
N LEU A 32 7.94 -8.36 5.46
CA LEU A 32 8.85 -9.10 4.58
C LEU A 32 10.30 -8.98 5.07
N GLN A 33 10.75 -7.78 5.42
CA GLN A 33 12.08 -7.52 5.98
C GLN A 33 12.32 -8.36 7.23
N LYS A 34 11.39 -8.34 8.21
CA LYS A 34 11.48 -9.15 9.43
C LYS A 34 11.56 -10.64 9.11
N THR A 35 10.68 -11.15 8.25
CA THR A 35 10.66 -12.58 7.90
C THR A 35 11.94 -13.02 7.19
N MET A 36 12.49 -12.19 6.30
CA MET A 36 13.74 -12.48 5.59
C MET A 36 14.93 -12.47 6.54
N ILE A 37 15.03 -11.49 7.44
CA ILE A 37 16.08 -11.46 8.47
C ILE A 37 16.02 -12.72 9.32
N THR A 38 14.85 -13.09 9.85
CA THR A 38 14.69 -14.30 10.66
C THR A 38 15.10 -15.57 9.90
N LYS A 39 14.71 -15.69 8.61
CA LYS A 39 15.09 -16.84 7.78
C LYS A 39 16.61 -16.93 7.57
N LEU A 40 17.28 -15.80 7.32
CA LEU A 40 18.73 -15.75 7.13
C LEU A 40 19.49 -16.02 8.43
N GLU A 41 19.06 -15.45 9.54
CA GLU A 41 19.64 -15.71 10.87
C GLU A 41 19.47 -17.18 11.28
N TYR A 42 18.30 -17.76 11.01
CA TYR A 42 18.05 -19.19 11.22
C TYR A 42 18.96 -20.06 10.36
N SER A 43 19.08 -19.76 9.06
CA SER A 43 19.97 -20.48 8.14
C SER A 43 21.43 -20.43 8.60
N LYS A 44 21.89 -19.28 9.08
CA LYS A 44 23.23 -19.10 9.66
C LYS A 44 23.43 -19.98 10.90
N LYS A 45 22.44 -20.04 11.79
CA LYS A 45 22.46 -20.86 13.00
C LYS A 45 22.49 -22.36 12.71
N GLN A 46 21.86 -22.81 11.63
CA GLN A 46 21.88 -24.22 11.23
C GLN A 46 23.26 -24.70 10.78
N ASN A 47 24.07 -23.83 10.17
CA ASN A 47 25.36 -24.19 9.58
C ASN A 47 26.52 -23.36 10.17
N PRO A 48 26.87 -23.50 11.46
CA PRO A 48 27.83 -22.62 12.12
C PRO A 48 29.26 -22.72 11.59
N LYS A 49 29.60 -23.81 10.87
CA LYS A 49 30.95 -24.07 10.34
C LYS A 49 31.22 -23.46 8.95
N ASN A 50 30.18 -23.00 8.25
CA ASN A 50 30.32 -22.43 6.91
C ASN A 50 30.66 -20.94 6.98
N LEU A 51 31.44 -20.44 6.03
CA LEU A 51 31.64 -19.01 5.85
C LEU A 51 30.37 -18.38 5.24
N HIS A 52 29.75 -17.46 5.96
CA HIS A 52 28.45 -16.87 5.62
C HIS A 52 28.55 -15.50 4.94
N GLU A 53 29.58 -15.27 4.13
CA GLU A 53 29.86 -13.94 3.56
C GLU A 53 28.68 -13.40 2.72
N HIS A 54 28.02 -14.26 1.95
CA HIS A 54 26.85 -13.87 1.17
C HIS A 54 25.62 -13.58 2.05
N THR A 55 25.37 -14.43 3.06
CA THR A 55 24.26 -14.27 4.02
C THR A 55 24.42 -12.97 4.83
N ASP A 56 25.63 -12.64 5.23
CA ASP A 56 25.94 -11.43 6.00
C ASP A 56 25.75 -10.18 5.13
N ARG A 57 26.19 -10.20 3.87
CA ARG A 57 25.91 -9.13 2.90
C ARG A 57 24.41 -8.93 2.69
N GLN A 58 23.64 -10.02 2.62
CA GLN A 58 22.18 -9.96 2.51
C GLN A 58 21.53 -9.41 3.78
N LEU A 59 21.98 -9.82 4.97
CA LEU A 59 21.50 -9.27 6.24
C LEU A 59 21.74 -7.76 6.30
N ASP A 60 22.92 -7.30 5.89
CA ASP A 60 23.24 -5.88 5.86
C ASP A 60 22.37 -5.11 4.87
N SER A 61 22.06 -5.67 3.69
CA SER A 61 21.17 -5.02 2.73
C SER A 61 19.74 -4.91 3.26
N TRP A 62 19.22 -5.99 3.85
CA TRP A 62 17.89 -6.00 4.46
C TRP A 62 17.82 -5.06 5.67
N ARG A 63 18.88 -4.94 6.48
CA ARG A 63 18.93 -4.02 7.63
C ARG A 63 19.01 -2.55 7.23
N LYS A 64 19.62 -2.25 6.08
CA LYS A 64 19.73 -0.88 5.54
C LYS A 64 18.47 -0.41 4.82
N LEU A 65 17.58 -1.33 4.43
CA LEU A 65 16.33 -0.98 3.77
C LEU A 65 15.42 -0.21 4.74
N ASP A 66 14.98 0.98 4.35
CA ASP A 66 13.96 1.74 5.07
C ASP A 66 12.68 1.81 4.23
N PRO A 67 11.71 0.92 4.49
CA PRO A 67 10.45 0.88 3.76
C PRO A 67 9.68 2.20 3.75
N GLY A 68 9.86 3.06 4.75
CA GLY A 68 9.11 4.33 4.85
C GLY A 68 9.66 5.44 3.92
N ASN A 69 10.98 5.46 3.74
CA ASN A 69 11.69 6.51 3.00
C ASN A 69 12.02 6.10 1.55
N ASP A 70 12.17 4.80 1.29
CA ASP A 70 12.52 4.30 -0.04
C ASP A 70 11.37 4.50 -1.05
N ARG A 71 11.56 5.51 -1.90
CA ARG A 71 10.61 5.88 -2.97
C ARG A 71 10.41 4.77 -3.99
N SER A 72 11.45 3.96 -4.24
CA SER A 72 11.39 2.83 -5.17
C SER A 72 10.48 1.69 -4.72
N LEU A 73 10.14 1.63 -3.43
CA LEU A 73 9.23 0.60 -2.89
C LEU A 73 7.78 1.08 -2.85
N ASN A 74 7.58 2.41 -2.81
CA ASN A 74 6.31 3.04 -2.52
C ASN A 74 5.65 3.75 -3.72
N LEU A 75 6.39 4.04 -4.79
CA LEU A 75 5.88 4.81 -5.93
C LEU A 75 5.45 3.97 -7.14
N PHE A 76 5.57 2.64 -7.08
CA PHE A 76 5.16 1.79 -8.18
C PHE A 76 3.74 1.25 -8.00
N ILE A 77 2.87 1.61 -8.93
CA ILE A 77 1.65 0.86 -9.25
C ILE A 77 2.05 -0.11 -10.36
N ALA A 78 1.94 -1.42 -10.11
CA ALA A 78 2.25 -2.45 -11.09
C ALA A 78 1.49 -2.20 -12.41
N ASP A 79 0.24 -1.77 -12.29
CA ASP A 79 -0.69 -1.54 -13.39
C ASP A 79 -0.73 -0.09 -13.89
N SER A 80 0.26 0.76 -13.55
CA SER A 80 0.32 2.15 -14.00
C SER A 80 0.27 2.28 -15.53
N LYS A 81 0.89 1.34 -16.26
CA LYS A 81 0.83 1.27 -17.72
C LYS A 81 -0.56 0.90 -18.23
N LEU A 82 -1.28 0.02 -17.53
CA LEU A 82 -2.65 -0.35 -17.86
C LEU A 82 -3.60 0.83 -17.63
N LEU A 83 -3.49 1.51 -16.49
CA LEU A 83 -4.24 2.75 -16.22
C LEU A 83 -3.97 3.81 -17.28
N ARG A 84 -2.69 3.97 -17.66
CA ARG A 84 -2.30 4.86 -18.74
C ARG A 84 -2.97 4.45 -20.05
N SER A 85 -2.95 3.17 -20.38
CA SER A 85 -3.57 2.66 -21.60
C SER A 85 -5.09 2.73 -21.58
N VAL A 86 -5.76 2.60 -20.44
CA VAL A 86 -7.22 2.79 -20.35
C VAL A 86 -7.54 4.26 -20.61
N LEU A 87 -6.80 5.18 -19.98
CA LEU A 87 -7.01 6.61 -20.14
C LEU A 87 -6.48 7.18 -21.48
N GLN A 88 -5.58 6.45 -22.15
CA GLN A 88 -5.00 6.84 -23.45
C GLN A 88 -5.56 6.08 -24.65
N ASN A 89 -5.94 4.82 -24.53
CA ASN A 89 -6.51 4.04 -25.64
C ASN A 89 -8.00 4.37 -25.85
N GLU A 90 -8.65 5.00 -24.85
CA GLU A 90 -9.90 5.74 -25.07
C GLU A 90 -9.70 7.11 -25.74
N ILE A 91 -8.48 7.43 -26.23
CA ILE A 91 -8.26 8.55 -27.17
C ILE A 91 -8.76 8.18 -28.58
N LYS A 92 -10.02 7.75 -28.63
CA LYS A 92 -10.96 8.05 -29.68
C LYS A 92 -12.09 8.91 -29.11
N TRP A 93 -11.76 9.92 -28.31
CA TRP A 93 -12.72 10.91 -27.81
C TRP A 93 -13.58 11.49 -28.95
N GLY A 94 -13.00 11.68 -30.14
CA GLY A 94 -13.74 12.12 -31.32
C GLY A 94 -14.84 11.16 -31.81
N GLU A 95 -14.64 9.84 -31.73
CA GLU A 95 -15.68 8.86 -32.11
C GLU A 95 -16.74 8.69 -31.00
N LYS A 96 -16.35 8.69 -29.71
CA LYS A 96 -17.31 8.59 -28.59
C LYS A 96 -18.20 9.82 -28.45
N ILE A 97 -17.65 11.02 -28.66
CA ILE A 97 -18.42 12.28 -28.73
C ILE A 97 -19.39 12.24 -29.93
N ALA A 98 -18.97 11.68 -31.07
CA ALA A 98 -19.83 11.50 -32.24
C ALA A 98 -20.94 10.44 -32.03
N GLN A 99 -20.76 9.51 -31.08
CA GLN A 99 -21.76 8.50 -30.68
C GLN A 99 -22.67 8.96 -29.53
N GLY A 100 -22.57 10.22 -29.08
CA GLY A 100 -23.45 10.79 -28.05
C GLY A 100 -23.11 10.35 -26.61
N GLN A 101 -21.95 9.74 -26.37
CA GLN A 101 -21.46 9.47 -25.01
C GLN A 101 -20.85 10.75 -24.42
N ASN A 102 -21.32 11.16 -23.25
CA ASN A 102 -20.81 12.35 -22.55
C ASN A 102 -19.40 12.08 -22.03
N ALA A 103 -18.40 12.57 -22.77
CA ALA A 103 -16.99 12.53 -22.35
C ALA A 103 -16.77 13.09 -20.94
N ASP A 104 -17.59 14.05 -20.52
CA ASP A 104 -17.57 14.62 -19.17
C ASP A 104 -17.91 13.60 -18.08
N GLU A 105 -18.80 12.64 -18.33
CA GLU A 105 -19.22 11.62 -17.35
C GLU A 105 -18.05 10.72 -16.94
N ILE A 106 -17.16 10.37 -17.89
CA ILE A 106 -15.95 9.59 -17.60
C ILE A 106 -14.99 10.36 -16.68
N PHE A 107 -14.89 11.68 -16.87
CA PHE A 107 -14.05 12.50 -16.00
C PHE A 107 -14.67 12.67 -14.61
N GLU A 108 -15.98 12.87 -14.52
CA GLU A 108 -16.69 12.90 -13.24
C GLU A 108 -16.50 11.59 -12.48
N HIS A 109 -16.64 10.44 -13.13
CA HIS A 109 -16.35 9.14 -12.51
C HIS A 109 -14.90 9.02 -12.03
N ALA A 110 -13.94 9.52 -12.80
CA ALA A 110 -12.54 9.52 -12.37
C ALA A 110 -12.34 10.40 -11.11
N PHE A 111 -13.02 11.54 -11.02
CA PHE A 111 -12.98 12.39 -9.83
C PHE A 111 -13.70 11.77 -8.63
N ASP A 112 -14.83 11.10 -8.85
CA ASP A 112 -15.54 10.35 -7.81
C ASP A 112 -14.67 9.24 -7.22
N VAL A 113 -13.94 8.51 -8.06
CA VAL A 113 -12.98 7.49 -7.61
C VAL A 113 -11.85 8.12 -6.79
N ILE A 114 -11.29 9.25 -7.24
CA ILE A 114 -10.27 9.98 -6.47
C ILE A 114 -10.82 10.34 -5.08
N LYS A 115 -12.02 10.92 -5.04
CA LYS A 115 -12.68 11.35 -3.81
C LYS A 115 -12.99 10.16 -2.89
N PHE A 116 -13.45 9.05 -3.46
CA PHE A 116 -13.69 7.82 -2.72
C PHE A 116 -12.42 7.30 -2.05
N LEU A 117 -11.30 7.24 -2.78
CA LEU A 117 -10.02 6.78 -2.21
C LEU A 117 -9.50 7.70 -1.10
N ASP A 118 -9.64 9.01 -1.28
CA ASP A 118 -9.27 9.98 -0.24
C ASP A 118 -10.14 9.81 1.02
N ASN A 119 -11.46 9.66 0.85
CA ASN A 119 -12.40 9.41 1.95
C ASN A 119 -12.14 8.08 2.65
N GLN A 120 -11.81 7.02 1.90
CA GLN A 120 -11.52 5.70 2.44
C GLN A 120 -10.27 5.74 3.33
N ARG A 121 -9.24 6.48 2.91
CA ARG A 121 -8.05 6.70 3.72
C ARG A 121 -8.36 7.45 5.01
N GLU A 122 -9.15 8.52 4.92
CA GLU A 122 -9.57 9.28 6.11
C GLU A 122 -10.39 8.41 7.08
N TYR A 123 -11.29 7.59 6.54
CA TYR A 123 -12.05 6.62 7.34
C TYR A 123 -11.13 5.67 8.09
N GLU A 124 -10.14 5.08 7.43
CA GLU A 124 -9.16 4.19 8.08
C GLU A 124 -8.37 4.91 9.18
N GLU A 125 -7.92 6.14 8.94
CA GLU A 125 -7.22 6.96 9.93
C GLU A 125 -8.10 7.26 11.16
N LEU A 126 -9.39 7.54 10.96
CA LEU A 126 -10.35 7.77 12.04
C LEU A 126 -10.66 6.50 12.82
N VAL A 127 -10.85 5.37 12.14
CA VAL A 127 -11.07 4.07 12.77
C VAL A 127 -9.88 3.68 13.64
N ASP A 128 -8.65 3.88 13.15
CA ASP A 128 -7.44 3.60 13.93
C ASP A 128 -7.34 4.48 15.18
N ARG A 129 -7.71 5.76 15.07
CA ARG A 129 -7.64 6.71 16.19
C ARG A 129 -8.66 6.43 17.27
N TYR A 130 -9.91 6.17 16.89
CA TYR A 130 -11.02 6.05 17.83
C TYR A 130 -11.35 4.61 18.21
N ASN A 131 -10.96 3.62 17.40
CA ASN A 131 -11.13 2.21 17.68
C ASN A 131 -9.83 1.41 17.46
N PRO A 132 -8.77 1.67 18.25
CA PRO A 132 -7.52 0.94 18.16
C PRO A 132 -7.67 -0.56 18.49
N GLY A 133 -8.80 -0.96 19.08
CA GLY A 133 -9.12 -2.36 19.37
C GLY A 133 -9.54 -3.19 18.15
N ASN A 134 -9.86 -2.55 17.01
CA ASN A 134 -10.36 -3.26 15.84
C ASN A 134 -9.30 -4.18 15.20
N LYS A 135 -8.04 -3.72 15.20
CA LYS A 135 -6.90 -4.45 14.61
C LYS A 135 -6.26 -5.49 15.55
N LEU A 136 -6.69 -5.56 16.81
CA LEU A 136 -6.17 -6.53 17.76
C LEU A 136 -6.64 -7.94 17.42
N THR A 137 -5.72 -8.89 17.47
CA THR A 137 -6.04 -10.32 17.45
C THR A 137 -6.91 -10.67 18.65
N GLN A 138 -7.60 -11.82 18.58
CA GLN A 138 -8.49 -12.24 19.66
C GLN A 138 -7.74 -12.36 21.00
N ASP A 139 -6.52 -12.88 20.99
CA ASP A 139 -5.68 -13.03 22.19
C ASP A 139 -5.28 -11.67 22.77
N GLU A 140 -4.94 -10.70 21.93
CA GLU A 140 -4.62 -9.34 22.36
C GLU A 140 -5.85 -8.63 22.93
N LYS A 141 -7.05 -8.88 22.39
CA LYS A 141 -8.32 -8.37 22.95
C LYS A 141 -8.58 -8.95 24.33
N ILE A 142 -8.36 -10.25 24.52
CA ILE A 142 -8.50 -10.93 25.82
C ILE A 142 -7.51 -10.34 26.83
N LYS A 143 -6.21 -10.23 26.47
CA LYS A 143 -5.17 -9.62 27.31
C LYS A 143 -5.49 -8.17 27.68
N ARG A 144 -5.92 -7.36 26.71
CA ARG A 144 -6.29 -5.96 26.97
C ARG A 144 -7.47 -5.87 27.94
N THR A 145 -8.48 -6.71 27.74
CA THR A 145 -9.67 -6.74 28.62
C THR A 145 -9.30 -7.18 30.02
N ALA A 146 -8.48 -8.22 30.15
CA ALA A 146 -7.96 -8.69 31.43
C ALA A 146 -7.17 -7.60 32.15
N ASN A 147 -6.27 -6.89 31.45
CA ASN A 147 -5.52 -5.77 32.02
C ASN A 147 -6.42 -4.61 32.50
N ILE A 148 -7.52 -4.33 31.80
CA ILE A 148 -8.50 -3.31 32.23
C ILE A 148 -9.12 -3.68 33.58
N VAL A 149 -9.37 -4.97 33.81
CA VAL A 149 -9.97 -5.48 35.05
C VAL A 149 -8.94 -5.92 36.10
N GLY A 150 -7.64 -5.69 35.84
CA GLY A 150 -6.55 -6.09 36.74
C GLY A 150 -6.30 -7.59 36.82
N LEU A 151 -6.74 -8.37 35.84
CA LEU A 151 -6.46 -9.79 35.69
C LEU A 151 -5.28 -10.01 34.75
N ASP A 152 -4.44 -11.00 35.06
CA ASP A 152 -3.34 -11.41 34.18
C ASP A 152 -3.73 -12.67 33.39
N VAL A 153 -3.40 -12.71 32.10
CA VAL A 153 -3.76 -13.83 31.21
C VAL A 153 -2.51 -14.68 30.98
N PRO A 154 -2.52 -15.96 31.35
CA PRO A 154 -1.39 -16.84 31.07
C PRO A 154 -1.21 -17.00 29.55
N THR A 155 0.06 -16.94 29.11
CA THR A 155 0.48 -17.08 27.71
C THR A 155 0.50 -18.52 27.25
#